data_AF-A0A183TRX0-F1
#
_entry.id   AF-A0A183TRX0-F1
#
_cell.length_a   1.000
_cell.length_b   1.000
_cell.length_c   1.000
_cell.angle_alpha   90.00
_cell.angle_beta   90.00
_cell.angle_gamma   90.00
#
_symmetry.space_group_name_H-M   'P 1'
#
loop_
_entity.id
_entity.type
_entity.pdbx_description
1 polymer ?
#
loop_
_entity_poly.entity_id
_entity_poly.type
_entity_poly.pdbx_seq_one_letter_code
_entity_poly.pdbx_strand_id
1 'polypeptide(L)'
;MYMNSRDLVDVTSGPTGVDEVYCVHGLNVSTAGAMVYAPPSTFVSPFPDQSPTLIFEDGDGTVNERSLAVCSRWKDVRYSVLPRADHLGIIRDPRFLQQILDITSARVYRQRHRNFIPWDELTPKKWSLPSLRAPPISAIPISVL
;
A
#
# COMPACT_ATOMS: atom_id res chain seq x y z
N MET A 1 -18.21 -20.60 -8.31
CA MET A 1 -18.73 -20.12 -7.01
C MET A 1 -20.22 -20.39 -6.97
N TYR A 2 -20.73 -21.08 -5.96
CA TYR A 2 -22.13 -21.58 -5.91
C TYR A 2 -23.01 -20.92 -4.82
N MET A 3 -22.47 -20.01 -4.01
CA MET A 3 -23.28 -19.31 -2.98
C MET A 3 -23.36 -17.81 -3.26
N ASN A 4 -24.56 -17.25 -3.12
CA ASN A 4 -24.79 -15.81 -3.23
C ASN A 4 -24.29 -15.12 -1.95
N SER A 5 -23.25 -14.31 -2.08
CA SER A 5 -22.65 -13.52 -0.99
C SER A 5 -22.97 -12.03 -1.08
N ARG A 6 -23.80 -11.60 -2.05
CA ARG A 6 -24.07 -10.18 -2.32
C ARG A 6 -24.60 -9.45 -1.09
N ASP A 7 -25.49 -10.09 -0.35
CA ASP A 7 -26.22 -9.47 0.75
C ASP A 7 -25.56 -9.69 2.12
N LEU A 8 -24.32 -10.21 2.15
CA LEU A 8 -23.58 -10.45 3.41
C LEU A 8 -23.00 -9.17 4.02
N VAL A 9 -22.77 -8.13 3.21
CA VAL A 9 -22.12 -6.89 3.66
C VAL A 9 -22.94 -5.69 3.19
N ASP A 10 -23.44 -4.91 4.14
CA ASP A 10 -24.03 -3.60 3.86
C ASP A 10 -22.94 -2.54 3.74
N VAL A 11 -22.74 -2.05 2.53
CA VAL A 11 -21.74 -1.00 2.23
C VAL A 11 -22.25 0.41 2.53
N THR A 12 -23.55 0.58 2.81
CA THR A 12 -24.17 1.89 3.03
C THR A 12 -23.94 2.41 4.46
N SER A 13 -23.79 1.51 5.42
CA SER A 13 -23.49 1.83 6.82
C SER A 13 -22.03 1.51 7.17
N GLY A 14 -21.38 2.41 7.91
CA GLY A 14 -20.08 2.12 8.51
C GLY A 14 -20.16 1.08 9.64
N PRO A 15 -19.01 0.55 10.08
CA PRO A 15 -18.98 -0.49 11.11
C PRO A 15 -19.43 0.05 12.49
N THR A 16 -20.11 -0.80 13.26
CA THR A 16 -20.52 -0.52 14.64
C THR A 16 -19.56 -1.14 15.66
N GLY A 17 -19.44 -0.54 16.85
CA GLY A 17 -18.64 -1.11 17.94
C GLY A 17 -17.15 -0.77 17.89
N VAL A 18 -16.77 0.23 17.10
CA VAL A 18 -15.42 0.78 17.03
C VAL A 18 -15.45 2.28 17.33
N ASP A 19 -14.43 2.77 18.03
CA ASP A 19 -14.35 4.18 18.42
C ASP A 19 -14.00 5.10 17.25
N GLU A 20 -13.13 4.64 16.35
CA GLU A 20 -12.60 5.41 15.22
C GLU A 20 -12.38 4.48 14.02
N VAL A 21 -12.75 4.96 12.83
CA VAL A 21 -12.49 4.26 11.57
C VAL A 21 -11.54 5.10 10.72
N TYR A 22 -10.42 4.49 10.31
CA TYR A 22 -9.47 5.10 9.38
C TYR A 22 -9.59 4.41 8.03
N CYS A 23 -10.02 5.15 7.02
CA CYS A 23 -10.10 4.65 5.66
C CYS A 23 -8.97 5.23 4.83
N VAL A 24 -8.05 4.38 4.40
CA VAL A 24 -6.85 4.75 3.65
C VAL A 24 -6.78 3.95 2.36
N HIS A 25 -6.60 4.61 1.22
CA HIS A 25 -6.43 3.92 -0.06
C HIS A 25 -5.53 4.67 -1.04
N GLY A 26 -5.03 3.93 -2.04
CA GLY A 26 -4.31 4.48 -3.19
C GLY A 26 -5.24 5.18 -4.19
N LEU A 27 -4.70 6.10 -4.97
CA LEU A 27 -5.42 6.77 -6.06
C LEU A 27 -4.43 7.26 -7.12
N ASN A 28 -4.89 7.67 -8.31
CA ASN A 28 -4.09 8.10 -9.45
C ASN A 28 -3.20 6.98 -10.03
N VAL A 29 -3.70 5.74 -10.01
CA VAL A 29 -3.06 4.58 -10.65
C VAL A 29 -4.06 3.95 -11.62
N SER A 30 -3.62 3.80 -12.88
CA SER A 30 -4.45 3.27 -13.98
C SER A 30 -5.01 1.90 -13.63
N THR A 31 -6.33 1.80 -13.46
CA THR A 31 -7.02 0.60 -12.97
C THR A 31 -8.03 0.11 -14.01
N ALA A 32 -8.08 -1.19 -14.27
CA ALA A 32 -9.06 -1.72 -15.23
C ALA A 32 -10.51 -1.42 -14.76
N GLY A 33 -11.26 -0.67 -15.56
CA GLY A 33 -12.66 -0.32 -15.31
C GLY A 33 -13.64 -1.19 -16.11
N ALA A 34 -13.24 -1.60 -17.32
CA ALA A 34 -14.00 -2.52 -18.16
C ALA A 34 -13.08 -3.40 -19.04
N MET A 35 -13.60 -4.57 -19.41
CA MET A 35 -12.96 -5.51 -20.33
C MET A 35 -13.82 -5.63 -21.60
N VAL A 36 -13.22 -5.35 -22.75
CA VAL A 36 -13.89 -5.41 -24.06
C VAL A 36 -13.38 -6.62 -24.83
N TYR A 37 -14.30 -7.52 -25.16
CA TYR A 37 -14.06 -8.68 -26.00
C TYR A 37 -14.54 -8.40 -27.42
N ALA A 38 -13.73 -8.77 -28.41
CA ALA A 38 -14.07 -8.56 -29.81
C ALA A 38 -14.92 -9.73 -30.32
N PRO A 39 -15.72 -9.54 -31.39
CA PRO A 39 -16.37 -10.65 -32.06
C PRO A 39 -15.33 -11.69 -32.53
N PRO A 40 -15.65 -13.00 -32.43
CA PRO A 40 -14.74 -14.04 -32.90
C PRO A 40 -14.49 -13.90 -34.41
N SER A 41 -13.26 -14.20 -34.83
CA SER A 41 -12.88 -14.22 -36.24
C SER A 41 -11.86 -15.33 -36.49
N THR A 42 -11.41 -15.48 -37.73
CA THR A 42 -10.38 -16.48 -38.09
C THR A 42 -9.08 -16.35 -37.29
N PHE A 43 -8.81 -15.19 -36.70
CA PHE A 43 -7.60 -14.90 -35.92
C PHE A 43 -7.88 -14.54 -34.45
N VAL A 44 -9.15 -14.54 -34.03
CA VAL A 44 -9.57 -14.11 -32.69
C VAL A 44 -10.48 -15.17 -32.10
N SER A 45 -10.04 -15.79 -31.01
CA SER A 45 -10.84 -16.76 -30.25
C SER A 45 -12.14 -16.14 -29.75
N PRO A 46 -13.21 -16.94 -29.57
CA PRO A 46 -14.43 -16.47 -28.91
C PRO A 46 -14.20 -16.23 -27.42
N PHE A 47 -15.10 -15.46 -26.78
CA PHE A 47 -15.21 -15.44 -25.33
C PHE A 47 -15.53 -16.86 -24.81
N PRO A 48 -14.88 -17.36 -23.74
CA PRO A 48 -14.02 -16.64 -22.79
C PRO A 48 -12.51 -16.71 -23.09
N ASP A 49 -12.09 -17.36 -24.17
CA ASP A 49 -10.68 -17.71 -24.43
C ASP A 49 -9.87 -16.57 -25.05
N GLN A 50 -10.53 -15.48 -25.42
CA GLN A 50 -9.90 -14.27 -25.93
C GLN A 50 -9.27 -13.44 -24.80
N SER A 51 -8.09 -12.85 -25.03
CA SER A 51 -7.59 -11.76 -24.17
C SER A 51 -8.37 -10.47 -24.45
N PRO A 52 -9.00 -9.84 -23.44
CA PRO A 52 -9.77 -8.62 -23.63
C PRO A 52 -8.87 -7.40 -23.82
N THR A 53 -9.43 -6.35 -24.43
CA THR A 53 -8.89 -4.99 -24.34
C THR A 53 -9.37 -4.33 -23.05
N LEU A 54 -8.49 -3.69 -22.31
CA LEU A 54 -8.84 -3.02 -21.06
C LEU A 54 -9.15 -1.54 -21.28
N ILE A 55 -10.26 -1.07 -20.72
CA ILE A 55 -10.54 0.35 -20.55
C ILE A 55 -10.16 0.72 -19.13
N PHE A 56 -9.29 1.70 -18.97
CA PHE A 56 -8.77 2.11 -17.67
C PHE A 56 -9.58 3.28 -17.08
N GLU A 57 -9.76 3.23 -15.77
CA GLU A 57 -10.31 4.26 -14.90
C GLU A 57 -9.28 4.57 -13.79
N ASP A 58 -9.61 5.52 -12.90
CA ASP A 58 -8.77 5.81 -11.74
C ASP A 58 -8.96 4.78 -10.60
N GLY A 59 -7.92 4.60 -9.79
CA GLY A 59 -7.88 3.67 -8.65
C GLY A 59 -6.46 3.43 -8.13
N ASP A 60 -6.23 2.26 -7.55
CA ASP A 60 -4.94 1.83 -7.01
C ASP A 60 -4.18 0.83 -7.92
N GLY A 61 -4.62 0.67 -9.16
CA GLY A 61 -4.10 -0.30 -10.13
C GLY A 61 -4.84 -1.65 -10.11
N THR A 62 -5.66 -1.92 -9.10
CA THR A 62 -6.50 -3.13 -9.01
C THR A 62 -7.97 -2.79 -8.72
N VAL A 63 -8.23 -1.91 -7.77
CA VAL A 63 -9.56 -1.52 -7.29
C VAL A 63 -9.86 -0.10 -7.74
N ASN A 64 -10.99 0.10 -8.43
CA ASN A 64 -11.38 1.43 -8.91
C ASN A 64 -11.73 2.38 -7.74
N GLU A 65 -11.51 3.68 -7.95
CA GLU A 65 -11.85 4.74 -6.99
C GLU A 65 -13.28 4.64 -6.47
N ARG A 66 -14.25 4.36 -7.36
CA ARG A 66 -15.68 4.24 -7.00
C ARG A 66 -15.96 3.23 -5.89
N SER A 67 -15.11 2.21 -5.75
CA SER A 67 -15.17 1.22 -4.68
C SER A 67 -14.38 1.67 -3.45
N LEU A 68 -13.14 2.14 -3.67
CA LEU A 68 -12.24 2.61 -2.61
C LEU A 68 -12.83 3.77 -1.79
N ALA A 69 -13.54 4.68 -2.45
CA ALA A 69 -14.08 5.89 -1.84
C ALA A 69 -15.40 5.68 -1.08
N VAL A 70 -15.99 4.48 -1.06
CA VAL A 70 -17.31 4.24 -0.43
C VAL A 70 -17.31 4.60 1.06
N CYS A 71 -16.22 4.28 1.77
CA CYS A 71 -16.05 4.58 3.19
C CYS A 71 -16.12 6.08 3.54
N SER A 72 -15.86 6.98 2.58
CA SER A 72 -15.96 8.43 2.78
C SER A 72 -17.38 8.90 3.09
N ARG A 73 -18.39 8.06 2.78
CA ARG A 73 -19.81 8.33 3.02
C ARG A 73 -20.27 7.89 4.41
N TRP A 74 -19.47 7.07 5.09
CA TRP A 74 -19.81 6.65 6.45
C TRP A 74 -19.61 7.81 7.44
N LYS A 75 -20.36 7.77 8.53
CA LYS A 75 -20.24 8.77 9.60
C LYS A 75 -18.92 8.57 10.36
N ASP A 76 -18.28 9.67 10.75
CA ASP A 76 -17.13 9.68 11.65
C ASP A 76 -15.88 8.90 11.16
N VAL A 77 -15.67 8.85 9.84
CA VAL A 77 -14.47 8.24 9.22
C VAL A 77 -13.34 9.25 9.03
N ARG A 78 -12.12 8.85 9.40
CA ARG A 78 -10.87 9.53 9.03
C ARG A 78 -10.44 9.04 7.65
N TYR A 79 -10.76 9.82 6.63
CA TYR A 79 -10.49 9.49 5.24
C TYR A 79 -9.13 10.05 4.78
N SER A 80 -8.27 9.22 4.21
CA SER A 80 -7.00 9.65 3.63
C SER A 80 -6.70 8.94 2.31
N VAL A 81 -6.16 9.69 1.37
CA VAL A 81 -5.79 9.18 0.04
C VAL A 81 -4.27 9.25 -0.10
N LEU A 82 -3.70 8.20 -0.70
CA LEU A 82 -2.28 8.09 -0.97
C LEU A 82 -2.04 8.11 -2.48
N PRO A 83 -1.85 9.29 -3.09
CA PRO A 83 -1.63 9.40 -4.53
C PRO A 83 -0.45 8.55 -4.98
N ARG A 84 -0.63 7.80 -6.07
CA ARG A 84 0.33 6.88 -6.70
C ARG A 84 0.75 5.67 -5.85
N ALA A 85 0.06 5.39 -4.74
CA ALA A 85 0.23 4.11 -4.05
C ALA A 85 -0.56 3.05 -4.81
N ASP A 86 0.13 2.04 -5.35
CA ASP A 86 -0.53 0.90 -5.97
C ASP A 86 -1.06 -0.08 -4.90
N HIS A 87 -1.95 -0.97 -5.34
CA HIS A 87 -2.68 -1.92 -4.50
C HIS A 87 -1.77 -2.73 -3.56
N LEU A 88 -0.59 -3.16 -4.03
CA LEU A 88 0.36 -3.92 -3.23
C LEU A 88 1.41 -3.01 -2.58
N GLY A 89 1.76 -1.89 -3.21
CA GLY A 89 2.73 -0.92 -2.72
C GLY A 89 2.27 -0.17 -1.47
N ILE A 90 0.96 -0.03 -1.25
CA ILE A 90 0.40 0.74 -0.13
C ILE A 90 0.94 0.31 1.24
N ILE A 91 1.16 -0.99 1.47
CA ILE A 91 1.68 -1.50 2.76
C ILE A 91 3.13 -1.09 3.04
N ARG A 92 3.87 -0.65 2.01
CA ARG A 92 5.25 -0.17 2.10
C ARG A 92 5.35 1.35 1.92
N ASP A 93 4.24 2.03 1.69
CA ASP A 93 4.21 3.46 1.48
C ASP A 93 4.61 4.18 2.78
N PRO A 94 5.65 5.03 2.77
CA PRO A 94 6.11 5.70 3.99
C PRO A 94 5.04 6.60 4.61
N ARG A 95 4.11 7.14 3.81
CA ARG A 95 2.99 7.95 4.29
C ARG A 95 1.96 7.08 5.00
N PHE A 96 1.71 5.87 4.50
CA PHE A 96 0.85 4.89 5.17
C PHE A 96 1.46 4.43 6.49
N LEU A 97 2.75 4.06 6.47
CA LEU A 97 3.48 3.66 7.67
C LEU A 97 3.50 4.78 8.71
N GLN A 98 3.70 6.03 8.30
CA GLN A 98 3.62 7.19 9.19
C GLN A 98 2.22 7.34 9.79
N GLN A 99 1.15 7.21 9.00
CA GLN A 99 -0.22 7.26 9.55
C GLN A 99 -0.46 6.15 10.59
N ILE A 100 -0.01 4.91 10.33
CA ILE A 100 -0.11 3.83 11.32
C ILE A 100 0.65 4.19 12.59
N LEU A 101 1.89 4.68 12.45
CA LEU A 101 2.69 5.11 13.59
C LEU A 101 2.01 6.24 14.35
N ASP A 102 1.42 7.21 13.68
CA ASP A 102 0.72 8.32 14.32
C ASP A 102 -0.52 7.84 15.07
N ILE A 103 -1.33 6.94 14.49
CA ILE A 103 -2.53 6.40 15.13
C ILE A 103 -2.17 5.55 16.36
N THR A 104 -1.19 4.65 16.21
CA THR A 104 -0.76 3.74 17.28
C THR A 104 0.03 4.48 18.37
N SER A 105 0.92 5.38 17.96
CA SER A 105 1.77 6.16 18.87
C SER A 105 1.01 7.31 19.51
N ALA A 106 -0.02 7.90 18.88
CA ALA A 106 -0.91 8.85 19.56
C ALA A 106 -1.68 8.17 20.69
N ARG A 107 -2.02 6.88 20.56
CA ARG A 107 -2.64 6.09 21.63
C ARG A 107 -1.65 5.75 22.75
N VAL A 108 -0.41 5.40 22.40
CA VAL A 108 0.69 5.23 23.36
C VAL A 108 1.03 6.56 24.05
N TYR A 109 1.04 7.69 23.36
CA TYR A 109 1.24 9.04 23.93
C TYR A 109 0.07 9.36 24.90
N ARG A 110 -1.20 9.14 24.49
CA ARG A 110 -2.38 9.32 25.36
C ARG A 110 -2.34 8.46 26.64
N GLN A 111 -1.79 7.25 26.58
CA GLN A 111 -1.62 6.37 27.75
C GLN A 111 -0.35 6.66 28.56
N ARG A 112 0.73 7.12 27.92
CA ARG A 112 2.07 7.20 28.48
C ARG A 112 2.49 8.61 28.92
N HIS A 113 1.69 9.65 28.70
CA HIS A 113 1.83 10.94 29.41
C HIS A 113 1.33 10.92 30.87
N ARG A 114 1.53 9.78 31.54
CA ARG A 114 1.89 9.78 32.96
C ARG A 114 3.40 9.71 33.21
N ASN A 115 4.25 9.26 32.26
CA ASN A 115 5.74 9.27 32.29
C ASN A 115 6.32 8.87 30.89
N PHE A 116 6.90 9.81 30.12
CA PHE A 116 7.38 9.57 28.73
C PHE A 116 8.93 9.57 28.62
N ILE A 117 9.47 8.71 27.74
CA ILE A 117 10.90 8.64 27.34
C ILE A 117 11.03 9.12 25.88
N PRO A 118 12.01 9.98 25.51
CA PRO A 118 12.12 10.61 24.18
C PRO A 118 12.41 9.68 22.99
N TRP A 119 11.98 10.13 21.80
CA TRP A 119 12.10 9.43 20.51
C TRP A 119 13.53 9.17 20.02
N ASP A 120 14.51 9.92 20.50
CA ASP A 120 15.93 9.73 20.13
C ASP A 120 16.51 8.39 20.62
N GLU A 121 15.91 7.79 21.66
CA GLU A 121 16.34 6.50 22.21
C GLU A 121 15.80 5.27 21.44
N LEU A 122 14.75 5.45 20.63
CA LEU A 122 14.11 4.37 19.88
C LEU A 122 14.67 4.19 18.46
N THR A 123 15.53 5.11 18.02
CA THR A 123 16.23 4.94 16.75
C THR A 123 17.44 4.01 16.96
N PRO A 124 17.62 2.95 16.15
CA PRO A 124 18.85 2.16 16.22
C PRO A 124 20.03 3.09 15.94
N LYS A 125 20.94 3.23 16.91
CA LYS A 125 22.20 3.96 16.75
C LYS A 125 22.82 3.52 15.42
N LYS A 126 23.05 4.50 14.53
CA LYS A 126 23.67 4.36 13.21
C LYS A 126 24.56 3.11 13.18
N TRP A 127 24.19 2.14 12.36
CA TRP A 127 25.05 1.00 12.07
C TRP A 127 26.33 1.56 11.47
N SER A 128 27.41 1.62 12.26
CA SER A 128 28.72 1.98 11.75
C SER A 128 29.17 0.84 10.85
N LEU A 129 29.24 1.11 9.54
CA LEU A 129 29.88 0.21 8.59
C LEU A 129 31.28 -0.13 9.12
N PRO A 130 31.70 -1.41 9.14
CA PRO A 130 33.06 -1.75 9.49
C PRO A 130 34.00 -1.00 8.54
N SER A 131 35.01 -0.32 9.07
CA SER A 131 36.02 0.32 8.23
C SER A 131 36.67 -0.76 7.36
N LEU A 132 36.49 -0.68 6.03
CA LEU A 132 37.33 -1.41 5.10
C LEU A 132 38.76 -0.90 5.29
N ARG A 133 39.57 -1.62 6.08
CA ARG A 133 41.02 -1.40 6.09
C ARG A 133 41.52 -1.83 4.73
N ALA A 134 41.88 -0.84 3.90
CA ALA A 134 42.69 -1.11 2.72
C ALA A 134 44.01 -1.79 3.18
N PRO A 135 44.46 -2.87 2.53
CA PRO A 135 45.76 -3.45 2.83
C PRO A 135 46.86 -2.43 2.48
N PRO A 136 47.94 -2.35 3.28
CA PRO A 136 49.03 -1.43 2.99
C PRO A 136 49.75 -1.84 1.70
N ILE A 137 49.91 -0.87 0.81
CA ILE A 137 50.75 -0.97 -0.39
C ILE A 137 52.21 -0.93 0.08
N SER A 138 52.81 -2.09 0.31
CA SER A 138 54.26 -2.23 0.38
C SER A 138 54.67 -3.67 0.07
N ALA A 139 55.70 -3.79 -0.77
CA ALA A 139 56.39 -4.99 -1.22
C ALA A 139 55.80 -5.70 -2.46
N ILE A 140 55.93 -5.04 -3.62
CA ILE A 140 56.18 -5.75 -4.88
C ILE A 140 57.70 -5.91 -4.98
N PRO A 141 58.28 -7.11 -4.81
CA PRO A 141 59.62 -7.36 -5.30
C PRO A 141 59.57 -7.67 -6.80
N ILE A 142 60.27 -6.84 -7.56
CA ILE A 142 60.70 -7.08 -8.94
C ILE A 142 61.67 -8.26 -8.92
N SER A 143 61.33 -9.37 -9.56
CA SER A 143 62.16 -10.48 -10.10
C SER A 143 61.17 -11.62 -10.35
N VAL A 144 60.86 -12.09 -11.55
CA VAL A 144 61.74 -12.76 -12.52
C VAL A 144 61.06 -12.67 -13.90
N LEU A 145 61.91 -12.63 -14.94
CA LEU A 145 61.61 -12.85 -16.36
C LEU A 145 60.64 -14.01 -16.65
#